data_AF-A0A821INV5-F1
#
_entry.id   AF-A0A821INV5-F1
#
_cell.length_a   1.000
_cell.length_b   1.000
_cell.length_c   1.000
_cell.angle_alpha   90.00
_cell.angle_beta   90.00
_cell.angle_gamma   90.00
#
_symmetry.space_group_name_H-M   'P 1'
#
loop_
_entity.id
_entity.type
_entity.pdbx_description
1 polymer ?
#
loop_
_entity_poly.entity_id
_entity_poly.type
_entity_poly.pdbx_seq_one_letter_code
_entity_poly.pdbx_strand_id
1 'polypeptide(L)'
;MWQWRQSPSNEWQNYSDIETAIIEDVYNRYGNRVELEDNVVVDLKQGLHINNANKKKNEKAAEIRRLSPDCDDAEAFRNRRQRNDRFCSAPKMEQNTNANSPLGAANWNGSQFVFEWQMKCPNLESLPYGDIMRQALEGIRQEGREIGLEKQAQWIVDHFMPVTKESFENICQACIRLYTMEGFVYRVLNTTLRDNNLSKIDTLGPLCYLLFQFNFAPELQNLCYTGRVYRSAELT
;
A
#
# COMPACT_ATOMS: atom_id res chain seq x y z
N MET A 1 4.83 10.00 13.93
CA MET A 1 3.48 9.50 13.57
C MET A 1 2.47 10.60 13.88
N TRP A 2 1.45 10.78 13.04
CA TRP A 2 0.41 11.79 13.28
C TRP A 2 -0.85 11.15 13.84
N GLN A 3 -1.53 11.85 14.74
CA GLN A 3 -2.78 11.41 15.34
C GLN A 3 -3.79 12.56 15.40
N TRP A 4 -5.07 12.22 15.46
CA TRP A 4 -6.16 13.16 15.67
C TRP A 4 -7.15 12.66 16.73
N ARG A 5 -7.88 13.60 17.35
CA ARG A 5 -8.85 13.29 18.39
C ARG A 5 -10.03 14.27 18.35
N GLN A 6 -11.25 13.72 18.30
CA GLN A 6 -12.47 14.52 18.32
C GLN A 6 -13.08 14.57 19.72
N SER A 7 -13.28 15.76 20.27
CA SER A 7 -13.99 15.95 21.54
C SER A 7 -15.46 15.50 21.41
N PRO A 8 -16.02 14.77 22.40
CA PRO A 8 -15.48 14.46 23.72
C PRO A 8 -14.73 13.12 23.81
N SER A 9 -14.48 12.43 22.70
CA SER A 9 -13.67 11.21 22.74
C SER A 9 -12.27 11.54 23.24
N ASN A 10 -11.83 10.84 24.28
CA ASN A 10 -10.47 10.96 24.80
C ASN A 10 -9.47 10.08 24.03
N GLU A 11 -9.93 9.30 23.04
CA GLU A 11 -9.09 8.37 22.30
C GLU A 11 -8.47 9.05 21.08
N TRP A 12 -7.15 8.89 20.97
CA TRP A 12 -6.38 9.33 19.81
C TRP A 12 -6.44 8.29 18.72
N GLN A 13 -6.81 8.72 17.51
CA GLN A 13 -6.80 7.89 16.31
C GLN A 13 -5.57 8.19 15.48
N ASN A 14 -4.98 7.15 14.89
CA ASN A 14 -3.87 7.31 13.96
C ASN A 14 -4.39 7.75 12.60
N TYR A 15 -3.66 8.65 11.94
CA TYR A 15 -3.75 8.73 10.48
C TYR A 15 -3.15 7.46 9.87
N SER A 16 -3.60 7.10 8.67
CA SER A 16 -2.97 6.02 7.91
C SER A 16 -1.50 6.31 7.62
N ASP A 17 -0.73 5.32 7.16
CA ASP A 17 0.70 5.51 6.85
C ASP A 17 0.88 6.51 5.70
N ILE A 18 0.01 6.46 4.71
CA ILE A 18 0.02 7.38 3.57
C ILE A 18 -0.36 8.79 4.03
N GLU A 19 -1.46 8.96 4.77
CA GLU A 19 -1.85 10.27 5.28
C GLU A 19 -0.79 10.86 6.22
N THR A 20 -0.22 10.04 7.11
CA THR A 20 0.90 10.42 7.97
C THR A 20 2.08 10.92 7.12
N ALA A 21 2.41 10.24 6.02
CA ALA A 21 3.49 10.65 5.14
C ALA A 21 3.18 11.96 4.40
N ILE A 22 1.96 12.12 3.88
CA ILE A 22 1.50 13.37 3.25
C ILE A 22 1.60 14.54 4.24
N ILE A 23 1.12 14.36 5.47
CA ILE A 23 1.16 15.40 6.51
C ILE A 23 2.61 15.74 6.86
N GLU A 24 3.45 14.74 7.06
CA GLU A 24 4.86 14.91 7.41
C GLU A 24 5.64 15.62 6.30
N ASP A 25 5.37 15.32 5.02
CA ASP A 25 6.01 15.97 3.88
C ASP A 25 5.69 17.47 3.80
N VAL A 26 4.46 17.87 4.16
CA VAL A 26 4.07 19.29 4.21
C VAL A 26 4.67 19.97 5.43
N TYR A 27 4.65 19.31 6.59
CA TYR A 27 5.26 19.80 7.81
C TYR A 27 6.76 20.09 7.63
N ASN A 28 7.50 19.16 7.02
CA ASN A 28 8.94 19.29 6.77
C ASN A 28 9.27 20.39 5.75
N ARG A 29 8.31 20.76 4.89
CA ARG A 29 8.42 21.89 3.95
C ARG A 29 7.94 23.22 4.55
N TYR A 30 7.74 23.29 5.86
CA TYR A 30 7.19 24.45 6.57
C TYR A 30 5.81 24.88 6.06
N GLY A 31 5.05 23.95 5.47
CA GLY A 31 3.67 24.17 5.07
C GLY A 31 2.74 24.16 6.29
N ASN A 32 1.65 24.91 6.20
CA ASN A 32 0.73 25.11 7.33
C ASN A 32 -0.59 24.35 7.18
N ARG A 33 -0.87 23.79 5.99
CA ARG A 33 -2.17 23.22 5.68
C ARG A 33 -2.03 22.06 4.70
N VAL A 34 -2.72 20.97 5.00
CA VAL A 34 -2.76 19.74 4.20
C VAL A 34 -4.21 19.45 3.88
N GLU A 35 -4.51 19.08 2.64
CA GLU A 35 -5.84 18.62 2.26
C GLU A 35 -5.78 17.13 1.95
N LEU A 36 -6.45 16.33 2.78
CA LEU A 36 -6.59 14.89 2.60
C LEU A 36 -7.86 14.57 1.82
N GLU A 37 -8.20 13.29 1.72
CA GLU A 37 -9.46 12.83 1.11
C GLU A 37 -10.67 13.21 1.94
N ASP A 38 -11.87 12.99 1.39
CA ASP A 38 -13.15 13.25 2.06
C ASP A 38 -13.33 14.69 2.57
N ASN A 39 -12.68 15.65 1.91
CA ASN A 39 -12.64 17.06 2.31
C ASN A 39 -12.07 17.30 3.72
N VAL A 40 -11.22 16.40 4.20
CA VAL A 40 -10.48 16.58 5.45
C VAL A 40 -9.33 17.56 5.23
N VAL A 41 -9.23 18.54 6.12
CA VAL A 41 -8.15 19.53 6.14
C VAL A 41 -7.41 19.41 7.45
N VAL A 42 -6.09 19.26 7.39
CA VAL A 42 -5.21 19.31 8.55
C VAL A 42 -4.51 20.67 8.56
N ASP A 43 -4.89 21.52 9.51
CA ASP A 43 -4.23 22.81 9.77
C ASP A 43 -3.11 22.59 10.80
N LEU A 44 -1.88 22.57 10.31
CA LEU A 44 -0.67 22.35 11.11
C LEU A 44 -0.33 23.57 11.98
N LYS A 45 -0.76 24.76 11.57
CA LYS A 45 -0.51 26.00 12.33
C LYS A 45 -1.42 26.08 13.56
N GLN A 46 -2.68 25.68 13.40
CA GLN A 46 -3.66 25.68 14.48
C GLN A 46 -3.69 24.36 15.26
N GLY A 47 -3.09 23.29 14.72
CA GLY A 47 -3.13 21.96 15.33
C GLY A 47 -4.50 21.30 15.20
N LEU A 48 -5.18 21.48 14.07
CA LEU A 48 -6.57 21.06 13.88
C LEU A 48 -6.76 20.10 12.71
N HIS A 49 -7.64 19.12 12.92
CA HIS A 49 -8.26 18.28 11.91
C HIS A 49 -9.68 18.81 11.68
N ILE A 50 -9.99 19.15 10.44
CA ILE A 50 -11.26 19.76 10.03
C ILE A 50 -11.88 18.89 8.94
N ASN A 51 -12.93 18.15 9.29
CA ASN A 51 -13.72 17.40 8.31
C ASN A 51 -14.80 18.32 7.71
N ASN A 52 -14.60 18.80 6.48
CA ASN A 52 -15.56 19.72 5.86
C ASN A 52 -16.85 19.04 5.39
N ALA A 53 -16.90 17.70 5.29
CA ALA A 53 -18.15 16.98 4.99
C ALA A 53 -19.19 17.15 6.12
N ASN A 54 -18.72 17.37 7.35
CA ASN A 54 -19.57 17.56 8.53
C ASN A 54 -19.91 19.02 8.85
N LYS A 55 -19.61 19.99 7.95
CA LYS A 55 -19.96 21.42 8.13
C LYS A 55 -21.44 21.70 8.43
N LYS A 56 -22.34 20.72 8.24
CA LYS A 56 -23.77 20.82 8.57
C LYS A 56 -24.10 20.56 10.05
N LYS A 57 -23.16 20.09 10.87
CA LYS A 57 -23.31 19.97 12.32
C LYS A 57 -22.22 20.80 12.99
N ASN A 58 -22.54 21.45 14.11
CA ASN A 58 -21.61 22.20 14.95
C ASN A 58 -20.56 21.30 15.64
N GLU A 59 -19.96 20.36 14.90
CA GLU A 59 -18.89 19.50 15.38
C GLU A 59 -17.63 20.34 15.50
N LYS A 60 -17.07 20.40 16.71
CA LYS A 60 -15.79 21.06 16.95
C LYS A 60 -14.71 20.37 16.12
N ALA A 61 -13.81 21.16 15.55
CA ALA A 61 -12.61 20.65 14.92
C ALA A 61 -11.86 19.73 15.90
N ALA A 62 -11.31 18.63 15.36
CA ALA A 62 -10.54 17.68 16.14
C ALA A 62 -9.12 18.23 16.34
N GLU A 63 -8.49 17.88 17.47
CA GLU A 63 -7.10 18.24 17.74
C GLU A 63 -6.17 17.26 17.02
N ILE A 64 -5.00 17.72 16.60
CA ILE A 64 -3.93 16.85 16.07
C ILE A 64 -2.70 16.89 16.95
N ARG A 65 -1.91 15.82 16.91
CA ARG A 65 -0.57 15.80 17.47
C ARG A 65 0.40 15.03 16.59
N ARG A 66 1.66 15.45 16.64
CA ARG A 66 2.79 14.72 16.09
C ARG A 66 3.50 14.00 17.23
N LEU A 67 3.58 12.68 17.14
CA LEU A 67 4.47 11.88 17.97
C LEU A 67 5.83 11.85 17.28
N SER A 68 6.82 12.53 17.85
CA SER A 68 8.21 12.41 17.40
C SER A 68 8.74 11.02 17.77
N PRO A 69 9.46 10.35 16.86
CA PRO A 69 10.29 9.21 17.26
C PRO A 69 11.45 9.77 18.08
N ASP A 70 11.58 9.36 19.34
CA ASP A 70 12.81 9.61 20.08
C ASP A 70 13.99 9.03 19.29
N CYS A 71 15.06 9.81 19.21
CA CYS A 71 15.99 9.91 18.09
C CYS A 71 17.01 8.76 17.88
N ASP A 72 16.81 7.60 18.49
CA ASP A 72 17.78 6.49 18.38
C ASP A 72 17.38 5.38 17.40
N ASP A 73 16.20 5.47 16.77
CA ASP A 73 15.67 4.32 16.02
C ASP A 73 14.84 4.71 14.77
N ALA A 74 15.40 5.63 13.96
CA ALA A 74 14.80 6.00 12.67
C ALA A 74 14.61 4.78 11.74
N GLU A 75 15.46 3.76 11.87
CA GLU A 75 15.35 2.49 11.16
C GLU A 75 14.21 1.63 11.72
N ALA A 76 14.06 1.50 13.04
CA ALA A 76 12.89 0.84 13.63
C ALA A 76 11.56 1.58 13.34
N PHE A 77 11.56 2.90 13.21
CA PHE A 77 10.37 3.65 12.80
C PHE A 77 9.98 3.36 11.33
N ARG A 78 10.96 3.20 10.44
CA ARG A 78 10.72 2.76 9.05
C ARG A 78 10.26 1.29 9.01
N ASN A 79 10.87 0.41 9.80
CA ASN A 79 10.50 -1.00 9.89
C ASN A 79 9.13 -1.19 10.57
N ARG A 80 8.68 -0.30 11.48
CA ARG A 80 7.30 -0.31 12.00
C ARG A 80 6.23 -0.02 10.94
N ARG A 81 6.57 0.64 9.83
CA ARG A 81 5.67 0.79 8.67
C ARG A 81 5.56 -0.50 7.85
N GLN A 82 6.51 -1.42 8.00
CA GLN A 82 6.34 -2.81 7.57
C GLN A 82 5.59 -3.55 8.67
N ARG A 83 4.26 -3.56 8.55
CA ARG A 83 3.35 -4.12 9.55
C ARG A 83 3.34 -5.65 9.48
N ASN A 84 4.33 -6.27 10.12
CA ASN A 84 4.52 -7.73 10.18
C ASN A 84 3.29 -8.49 10.71
N ASP A 85 2.41 -7.83 11.47
CA ASP A 85 1.16 -8.38 12.03
C ASP A 85 0.06 -8.63 10.98
N ARG A 86 0.03 -7.85 9.89
CA ARG A 86 -1.04 -7.92 8.86
C ARG A 86 -1.03 -9.18 8.02
N PHE A 87 0.13 -9.76 7.96
CA PHE A 87 0.46 -10.97 7.27
C PHE A 87 -0.11 -12.25 7.90
N CYS A 88 -0.52 -12.17 9.17
CA CYS A 88 -1.13 -13.28 9.91
C CYS A 88 -2.56 -12.95 10.40
N SER A 89 -3.06 -11.74 10.13
CA SER A 89 -4.35 -11.26 10.63
C SER A 89 -5.54 -11.49 9.68
N ALA A 90 -5.30 -12.00 8.47
CA ALA A 90 -6.39 -12.46 7.62
C ALA A 90 -6.93 -13.78 8.17
N PRO A 91 -8.24 -13.89 8.47
CA PRO A 91 -8.80 -15.15 8.94
C PRO A 91 -8.51 -16.27 7.93
N LYS A 92 -8.03 -17.42 8.43
CA LYS A 92 -7.84 -18.64 7.63
C LYS A 92 -9.17 -18.96 6.95
N MET A 93 -9.18 -19.01 5.62
CA MET A 93 -10.37 -19.44 4.89
C MET A 93 -10.65 -20.91 5.18
N GLU A 94 -11.91 -21.22 5.51
CA GLU A 94 -12.38 -22.60 5.68
C GLU A 94 -12.40 -23.39 4.37
N GLN A 95 -12.35 -22.71 3.22
CA GLN A 95 -12.34 -23.35 1.91
C GLN A 95 -11.23 -22.79 1.01
N ASN A 96 -10.35 -23.69 0.57
CA ASN A 96 -9.30 -23.39 -0.39
C ASN A 96 -9.92 -23.26 -1.79
N THR A 97 -10.33 -22.05 -2.18
CA THR A 97 -11.04 -21.83 -3.47
C THR A 97 -10.19 -22.11 -4.72
N ASN A 98 -8.90 -22.42 -4.55
CA ASN A 98 -8.01 -22.77 -5.66
C ASN A 98 -7.80 -24.28 -5.84
N ALA A 99 -8.42 -25.14 -5.02
CA ALA A 99 -8.28 -26.59 -5.15
C ALA A 99 -8.97 -27.18 -6.40
N ASN A 100 -9.82 -26.40 -7.08
CA ASN A 100 -10.67 -26.88 -8.18
C ASN A 100 -10.46 -26.10 -9.49
N SER A 101 -9.24 -25.65 -9.80
CA SER A 101 -8.94 -25.23 -11.18
C SER A 101 -9.03 -26.46 -12.10
N PRO A 102 -9.78 -26.41 -13.23
CA PRO A 102 -9.92 -27.53 -14.16
C PRO A 102 -8.61 -27.94 -14.84
N LEU A 103 -7.58 -27.11 -14.74
CA LEU A 103 -6.22 -27.39 -15.23
C LEU A 103 -5.45 -28.20 -14.19
N GLY A 104 -5.85 -29.47 -14.01
CA GLY A 104 -5.26 -30.43 -13.09
C GLY A 104 -3.83 -30.88 -13.42
N ALA A 105 -2.98 -30.05 -14.02
CA ALA A 105 -1.61 -30.42 -14.38
C ALA A 105 -0.70 -29.21 -14.56
N ALA A 106 -0.39 -28.52 -13.46
CA ALA A 106 0.94 -28.04 -13.14
C ALA A 106 0.89 -27.38 -11.75
N ASN A 107 1.82 -27.76 -10.89
CA ASN A 107 2.09 -27.11 -9.61
C ASN A 107 2.65 -25.69 -9.81
N TRP A 108 1.95 -24.83 -10.56
CA TRP A 108 2.23 -23.41 -10.54
C TRP A 108 1.72 -22.88 -9.20
N ASN A 109 2.65 -22.76 -8.26
CA ASN A 109 2.51 -22.00 -7.02
C ASN A 109 2.38 -20.48 -7.33
N GLY A 110 1.57 -20.10 -8.30
CA GLY A 110 1.36 -18.72 -8.74
C GLY A 110 -0.12 -18.38 -8.68
N SER A 111 -0.43 -17.14 -8.33
CA SER A 111 -1.80 -16.65 -8.39
C SER A 111 -2.27 -16.66 -9.84
N GLN A 112 -3.51 -17.10 -10.11
CA GLN A 112 -4.14 -17.00 -11.43
C GLN A 112 -3.98 -15.58 -12.00
N PHE A 113 -4.02 -14.56 -11.14
CA PHE A 113 -3.84 -13.18 -11.50
C PHE A 113 -2.48 -12.85 -12.11
N VAL A 114 -1.41 -13.47 -11.60
CA VAL A 114 -0.05 -13.32 -12.13
C VAL A 114 0.04 -13.98 -13.50
N PHE A 115 -0.44 -15.22 -13.60
CA PHE A 115 -0.43 -15.98 -14.86
C PHE A 115 -1.20 -15.25 -15.97
N GLU A 116 -2.42 -14.80 -15.70
CA GLU A 116 -3.26 -14.11 -16.69
C GLU A 116 -2.65 -12.78 -17.14
N TRP A 117 -2.00 -12.03 -16.23
CA TRP A 117 -1.29 -10.81 -16.60
C TRP A 117 -0.05 -11.11 -17.46
N GLN A 118 0.72 -12.15 -17.12
CA GLN A 118 1.87 -12.60 -17.93
C GLN A 118 1.44 -12.97 -19.35
N MET A 119 0.33 -13.69 -19.51
CA MET A 119 -0.22 -14.07 -20.81
C MET A 119 -0.64 -12.86 -21.66
N LYS A 120 -1.02 -11.74 -21.03
CA LYS A 120 -1.32 -10.47 -21.71
C LYS A 120 -0.07 -9.65 -22.08
N CYS A 121 1.10 -10.02 -21.56
CA CYS A 121 2.35 -9.30 -21.79
C CYS A 121 3.28 -10.09 -22.74
N PRO A 122 3.10 -9.97 -24.07
CA PRO A 122 3.82 -10.79 -25.05
C PRO A 122 5.34 -10.62 -25.02
N ASN A 123 5.84 -9.48 -24.54
CA ASN A 123 7.26 -9.15 -24.49
C ASN A 123 7.83 -9.16 -23.06
N LEU A 124 7.18 -9.85 -22.12
CA LEU A 124 7.52 -9.81 -20.69
C LEU A 124 9.00 -10.11 -20.42
N GLU A 125 9.59 -11.10 -21.09
CA GLU A 125 11.01 -11.48 -20.90
C GLU A 125 12.00 -10.36 -21.23
N SER A 126 11.61 -9.45 -22.12
CA SER A 126 12.44 -8.31 -22.54
C SER A 126 12.06 -6.99 -21.84
N LEU A 127 10.99 -7.00 -21.04
CA LEU A 127 10.46 -5.80 -20.42
C LEU A 127 11.24 -5.47 -19.13
N PRO A 128 11.88 -4.30 -19.03
CA PRO A 128 12.58 -3.90 -17.81
C PRO A 128 11.63 -3.86 -16.60
N TYR A 129 12.09 -4.33 -15.44
CA TYR A 129 11.30 -4.25 -14.20
C TYR A 129 10.87 -2.83 -13.84
N GLY A 130 11.66 -1.81 -14.21
CA GLY A 130 11.29 -0.41 -14.09
C GLY A 130 10.02 -0.05 -14.87
N ASP A 131 9.82 -0.65 -16.04
CA ASP A 131 8.64 -0.44 -16.88
C ASP A 131 7.42 -1.13 -16.28
N ILE A 132 7.61 -2.33 -15.72
CA ILE A 132 6.56 -3.04 -14.97
C ILE A 132 6.16 -2.24 -13.73
N MET A 133 7.12 -1.67 -13.00
CA MET A 133 6.86 -0.80 -11.85
C MET A 133 6.09 0.45 -12.25
N ARG A 134 6.40 1.06 -13.42
CA ARG A 134 5.61 2.18 -13.95
C ARG A 134 4.16 1.77 -14.23
N GLN A 135 3.94 0.60 -14.82
CA GLN A 135 2.59 0.07 -15.04
C GLN A 135 1.87 -0.18 -13.71
N ALA A 136 2.56 -0.71 -12.70
CA ALA A 136 2.01 -0.92 -11.36
C ALA A 136 1.57 0.40 -10.72
N LEU A 137 2.40 1.44 -10.78
CA LEU A 137 2.07 2.76 -10.24
C LEU A 137 0.89 3.41 -10.96
N GLU A 138 0.81 3.28 -12.29
CA GLU A 138 -0.33 3.77 -13.05
C GLU A 138 -1.62 3.03 -12.69
N GLY A 139 -1.54 1.71 -12.53
CA GLY A 139 -2.66 0.90 -12.05
C GLY A 139 -3.11 1.30 -10.64
N ILE A 140 -2.19 1.52 -9.71
CA ILE A 140 -2.51 2.04 -8.36
C ILE A 140 -3.20 3.40 -8.44
N ARG A 141 -2.75 4.29 -9.35
CA ARG A 141 -3.37 5.60 -9.57
C ARG A 141 -4.83 5.46 -10.02
N GLN A 142 -5.07 4.58 -10.99
CA GLN A 142 -6.41 4.30 -11.51
C GLN A 142 -7.32 3.72 -10.42
N GLU A 143 -6.84 2.72 -9.69
CA GLU A 143 -7.58 2.09 -8.59
C GLU A 143 -7.91 3.07 -7.47
N GLY A 144 -6.97 3.96 -7.13
CA GLY A 144 -7.19 5.03 -6.16
C GLY A 144 -8.28 6.00 -6.61
N ARG A 145 -8.31 6.39 -7.89
CA ARG A 145 -9.38 7.24 -8.45
C ARG A 145 -10.74 6.58 -8.37
N GLU A 146 -10.84 5.29 -8.72
CA GLU A 146 -12.10 4.54 -8.70
C GLU A 146 -12.76 4.47 -7.32
N ILE A 147 -11.95 4.47 -6.25
CA ILE A 147 -12.43 4.41 -4.87
C ILE A 147 -12.41 5.76 -4.14
N GLY A 148 -12.14 6.87 -4.84
CA GLY A 148 -12.12 8.22 -4.27
C GLY A 148 -10.91 8.55 -3.39
N LEU A 149 -9.79 7.84 -3.56
CA LEU A 149 -8.52 8.05 -2.84
C LEU A 149 -7.41 8.57 -3.79
N GLU A 150 -7.74 9.54 -4.63
CA GLU A 150 -6.86 10.07 -5.68
C GLU A 150 -5.59 10.74 -5.15
N LYS A 151 -5.66 11.55 -4.09
CA LYS A 151 -4.51 12.19 -3.45
C LYS A 151 -3.57 11.18 -2.81
N GLN A 152 -4.10 10.14 -2.16
CA GLN A 152 -3.28 9.05 -1.63
C GLN A 152 -2.56 8.31 -2.76
N ALA A 153 -3.28 8.01 -3.85
CA ALA A 153 -2.72 7.34 -5.01
C ALA A 153 -1.68 8.19 -5.74
N GLN A 154 -1.92 9.49 -5.86
CA GLN A 154 -0.96 10.42 -6.44
C GLN A 154 0.30 10.54 -5.58
N TRP A 155 0.17 10.59 -4.25
CA TRP A 155 1.33 10.57 -3.36
C TRP A 155 2.15 9.28 -3.53
N ILE A 156 1.49 8.12 -3.66
CA ILE A 156 2.17 6.85 -3.96
C ILE A 156 2.95 6.96 -5.27
N VAL A 157 2.32 7.44 -6.34
CA VAL A 157 2.97 7.59 -7.64
C VAL A 157 4.18 8.51 -7.52
N ASP A 158 4.03 9.69 -6.94
CA ASP A 158 5.11 10.67 -6.83
C ASP A 158 6.28 10.14 -5.99
N HIS A 159 5.98 9.42 -4.91
CA HIS A 159 6.99 8.90 -3.98
C HIS A 159 7.76 7.70 -4.56
N PHE A 160 7.10 6.84 -5.34
CA PHE A 160 7.69 5.59 -5.83
C PHE A 160 8.11 5.64 -7.31
N MET A 161 7.70 6.66 -8.08
CA MET A 161 8.13 6.84 -9.48
C MET A 161 9.66 6.89 -9.64
N PRO A 162 10.45 7.54 -8.76
CA PRO A 162 11.91 7.53 -8.88
C PRO A 162 12.52 6.12 -8.85
N VAL A 163 11.92 5.19 -8.10
CA VAL A 163 12.39 3.80 -7.95
C VAL A 163 12.35 3.02 -9.25
N THR A 164 11.54 3.47 -10.23
CA THR A 164 11.46 2.85 -11.57
C THR A 164 12.78 2.88 -12.34
N LYS A 165 13.74 3.68 -11.90
CA LYS A 165 15.09 3.80 -12.49
C LYS A 165 16.17 3.09 -11.68
N GLU A 166 15.79 2.43 -10.59
CA GLU A 166 16.72 1.79 -9.66
C GLU A 166 16.93 0.29 -9.99
N SER A 167 17.73 -0.39 -9.16
CA SER A 167 17.98 -1.83 -9.29
C SER A 167 16.71 -2.64 -9.03
N PHE A 168 16.71 -3.89 -9.51
CA PHE A 168 15.65 -4.85 -9.23
C PHE A 168 15.37 -5.01 -7.73
N GLU A 169 16.42 -5.07 -6.91
CA GLU A 169 16.32 -5.16 -5.45
C GLU A 169 15.54 -3.98 -4.84
N ASN A 170 15.85 -2.75 -5.27
CA ASN A 170 15.17 -1.56 -4.77
C ASN A 170 13.70 -1.51 -5.23
N ILE A 171 13.41 -1.96 -6.46
CA ILE A 171 12.04 -2.12 -6.95
C ILE A 171 11.27 -3.12 -6.09
N CYS A 172 11.87 -4.28 -5.80
CA CYS A 172 11.26 -5.30 -4.94
C CYS A 172 10.98 -4.78 -3.52
N GLN A 173 11.95 -4.08 -2.91
CA GLN A 173 11.75 -3.46 -1.60
C GLN A 173 10.62 -2.41 -1.63
N ALA A 174 10.53 -1.61 -2.69
CA ALA A 174 9.44 -0.66 -2.88
C ALA A 174 8.08 -1.35 -2.99
N CYS A 175 7.97 -2.44 -3.76
CA CYS A 175 6.73 -3.21 -3.86
C CYS A 175 6.28 -3.77 -2.50
N ILE A 176 7.21 -4.32 -1.70
CA ILE A 176 6.89 -4.79 -0.34
C ILE A 176 6.41 -3.64 0.53
N ARG A 177 7.11 -2.50 0.51
CA ARG A 177 6.69 -1.31 1.28
C ARG A 177 5.29 -0.87 0.87
N LEU A 178 5.03 -0.72 -0.43
CA LEU A 178 3.70 -0.39 -0.95
C LEU A 178 2.62 -1.35 -0.47
N TYR A 179 2.90 -2.65 -0.50
CA TYR A 179 1.94 -3.67 -0.07
C TYR A 179 1.70 -3.67 1.44
N THR A 180 2.70 -3.31 2.24
CA THR A 180 2.63 -3.39 3.71
C THR A 180 2.13 -2.11 4.38
N MET A 181 2.24 -0.97 3.70
CA MET A 181 1.74 0.32 4.20
C MET A 181 0.25 0.26 4.58
N GLU A 182 -0.11 0.90 5.68
CA GLU A 182 -1.49 1.27 6.01
C GLU A 182 -2.03 2.26 4.98
N GLY A 183 -2.71 1.69 3.99
CA GLY A 183 -3.34 2.42 2.90
C GLY A 183 -4.29 1.51 2.12
N PHE A 184 -4.83 2.04 1.03
CA PHE A 184 -5.85 1.33 0.26
C PHE A 184 -5.30 0.17 -0.59
N VAL A 185 -4.02 0.23 -0.99
CA VAL A 185 -3.39 -0.73 -1.90
C VAL A 185 -3.54 -2.16 -1.37
N TYR A 186 -3.16 -2.40 -0.12
CA TYR A 186 -3.32 -3.71 0.53
C TYR A 186 -4.76 -4.22 0.45
N ARG A 187 -5.74 -3.36 0.79
CA ARG A 187 -7.16 -3.71 0.85
C ARG A 187 -7.73 -4.03 -0.54
N VAL A 188 -7.42 -3.19 -1.53
CA VAL A 188 -7.87 -3.36 -2.92
C VAL A 188 -7.27 -4.63 -3.52
N LEU A 189 -5.96 -4.84 -3.33
CA LEU A 189 -5.26 -6.01 -3.83
C LEU A 189 -5.83 -7.29 -3.21
N ASN A 190 -5.93 -7.37 -1.88
CA ASN A 190 -6.45 -8.57 -1.21
C ASN A 190 -7.91 -8.86 -1.53
N THR A 191 -8.78 -7.83 -1.59
CA THR A 191 -10.19 -8.02 -1.96
C THR A 191 -10.31 -8.56 -3.39
N THR A 192 -9.61 -7.94 -4.34
CA THR A 192 -9.61 -8.36 -5.75
C THR A 192 -9.23 -9.82 -5.90
N LEU A 193 -8.23 -10.26 -5.13
CA LEU A 193 -7.62 -11.57 -5.28
C LEU A 193 -8.38 -12.64 -4.49
N ARG A 194 -9.04 -12.26 -3.40
CA ARG A 194 -10.01 -13.11 -2.71
C ARG A 194 -11.23 -13.38 -3.58
N ASP A 195 -11.72 -12.36 -4.27
CA ASP A 195 -12.94 -12.41 -5.07
C ASP A 195 -12.64 -12.88 -6.52
N ASN A 196 -11.38 -13.20 -6.83
CA ASN A 196 -10.87 -13.56 -8.16
C ASN A 196 -11.35 -12.60 -9.27
N ASN A 197 -11.36 -11.30 -8.98
CA ASN A 197 -11.87 -10.29 -9.90
C ASN A 197 -10.87 -9.98 -11.01
N LEU A 198 -10.89 -10.80 -12.06
CA LEU A 198 -9.99 -10.69 -13.22
C LEU A 198 -10.16 -9.39 -14.03
N SER A 199 -11.24 -8.62 -13.82
CA SER A 199 -11.39 -7.32 -14.50
C SER A 199 -10.31 -6.30 -14.11
N LYS A 200 -9.66 -6.48 -12.95
CA LYS A 200 -8.58 -5.62 -12.46
C LYS A 200 -7.18 -6.12 -12.84
N ILE A 201 -7.06 -7.12 -13.72
CA ILE A 201 -5.76 -7.64 -14.16
C ILE A 201 -4.88 -6.53 -14.73
N ASP A 202 -5.45 -5.63 -15.53
CA ASP A 202 -4.66 -4.62 -16.24
C ASP A 202 -4.14 -3.52 -15.29
N THR A 203 -4.80 -3.32 -14.14
CA THR A 203 -4.41 -2.33 -13.13
C THR A 203 -3.54 -2.94 -12.02
N LEU A 204 -3.88 -4.12 -11.50
CA LEU A 204 -3.20 -4.71 -10.34
C LEU A 204 -2.20 -5.81 -10.72
N GLY A 205 -2.28 -6.35 -11.94
CA GLY A 205 -1.45 -7.45 -12.44
C GLY A 205 0.05 -7.16 -12.40
N PRO A 206 0.52 -5.97 -12.84
CA PRO A 206 1.94 -5.62 -12.76
C PRO A 206 2.48 -5.65 -11.33
N LEU A 207 1.71 -5.15 -10.35
CA LEU A 207 2.10 -5.17 -8.94
C LEU A 207 2.15 -6.60 -8.38
N CYS A 208 1.13 -7.41 -8.68
CA CYS A 208 1.10 -8.84 -8.32
C CYS A 208 2.31 -9.59 -8.87
N TYR A 209 2.67 -9.32 -10.12
CA TYR A 209 3.85 -9.91 -10.75
C TYR A 209 5.13 -9.50 -10.03
N LEU A 210 5.35 -8.21 -9.77
CA LEU A 210 6.55 -7.75 -9.05
C LEU A 210 6.66 -8.34 -7.64
N LEU A 211 5.54 -8.45 -6.92
CA LEU A 211 5.49 -9.11 -5.61
C LEU A 211 5.82 -10.61 -5.69
N PHE A 212 5.42 -11.29 -6.77
CA PHE A 212 5.80 -12.68 -7.02
C PHE A 212 7.29 -12.83 -7.35
N GLN A 213 7.86 -11.89 -8.12
CA GLN A 213 9.26 -11.91 -8.51
C GLN A 213 10.23 -11.74 -7.34
N PHE A 214 9.77 -11.18 -6.21
CA PHE A 214 10.54 -11.09 -4.98
C PHE A 214 11.16 -12.44 -4.54
N ASN A 215 10.45 -13.55 -4.74
CA ASN A 215 10.93 -14.88 -4.33
C ASN A 215 12.28 -15.27 -4.97
N PHE A 216 12.68 -14.55 -6.03
CA PHE A 216 13.93 -14.76 -6.76
C PHE A 216 15.01 -13.71 -6.45
N ALA A 217 14.86 -12.91 -5.37
CA ALA A 217 15.86 -11.93 -4.89
C ALA A 217 16.55 -12.44 -3.60
N PRO A 218 17.72 -13.11 -3.70
CA PRO A 218 18.38 -13.77 -2.57
C PRO A 218 18.77 -12.82 -1.43
N GLU A 219 19.19 -11.60 -1.77
CA GLU A 219 19.64 -10.58 -0.81
C GLU A 219 18.51 -10.10 0.10
N LEU A 220 17.26 -10.21 -0.38
CA LEU A 220 16.08 -9.79 0.34
C LEU A 220 15.47 -10.91 1.20
N GLN A 221 15.90 -12.16 1.04
CA GLN A 221 15.50 -13.28 1.91
C GLN A 221 15.93 -13.06 3.38
N ASN A 222 16.95 -12.21 3.59
CA ASN A 222 17.40 -11.80 4.94
C ASN A 222 16.56 -10.67 5.57
N LEU A 223 15.67 -10.02 4.82
CA LEU A 223 14.76 -8.99 5.34
C LEU A 223 13.56 -9.65 6.04
N CYS A 224 13.81 -10.23 7.21
CA CYS A 224 12.92 -10.50 8.35
C CYS A 224 11.40 -10.44 8.13
N TYR A 225 10.88 -11.23 7.20
CA TYR A 225 9.48 -11.63 7.23
C TYR A 225 9.33 -13.00 6.55
N THR A 226 8.84 -13.98 7.31
CA THR A 226 8.81 -15.42 6.95
C THR A 226 7.38 -15.94 6.74
N GLY A 227 6.48 -15.13 6.18
CA GLY A 227 5.06 -15.48 6.06
C GLY A 227 4.48 -15.33 4.66
N ARG A 228 3.19 -15.69 4.51
CA ARG A 228 2.47 -15.55 3.24
C ARG A 228 2.03 -14.09 3.06
N VAL A 229 2.68 -13.40 2.14
CA VAL A 229 2.36 -12.01 1.76
C VAL A 229 1.07 -11.96 1.00
N TYR A 230 0.94 -12.89 0.06
CA TYR A 230 -0.09 -12.93 -0.94
C TYR A 230 -0.38 -14.39 -1.27
N ARG A 231 -1.57 -14.72 -1.79
CA ARG A 231 -1.83 -16.10 -2.27
C ARG A 231 -0.69 -16.46 -3.23
N SER A 232 0.09 -17.48 -2.88
CA SER A 232 1.28 -18.00 -3.58
C SER A 232 2.64 -17.28 -3.42
N ALA A 233 2.75 -16.20 -2.65
CA ALA A 233 4.05 -15.63 -2.26
C ALA A 233 4.33 -15.96 -0.79
N GLU A 234 5.14 -17.01 -0.58
CA GLU A 234 5.79 -17.25 0.70
C GLU A 234 7.07 -16.40 0.69
N LEU A 235 7.15 -15.38 1.55
CA LEU A 235 8.46 -14.82 1.88
C LEU A 235 9.12 -15.88 2.75
N THR A 236 9.96 -16.72 2.12
CA THR A 236 10.85 -17.65 2.81
C THR A 236 12.20 -17.02 3.02
#